data_AF-A0A1C2HHE6-F1
#
_entry.id   AF-A0A1C2HHE6-F1
#
_cell.length_a   1.000
_cell.length_b   1.000
_cell.length_c   1.000
_cell.angle_alpha   90.00
_cell.angle_beta   90.00
_cell.angle_gamma   90.00
#
_symmetry.space_group_name_H-M   'P 1'
#
loop_
_entity.id
_entity.type
_entity.pdbx_description
1 polymer ?
#
loop_
_entity_poly.entity_id
_entity_poly.type
_entity_poly.pdbx_seq_one_letter_code
_entity_poly.pdbx_strand_id
1 'polypeptide(L)'
;MAREAAAAGLEFVERHPTDSHRGIYRAPCGHLLDRQRGFIQRVVLGEVDVRCSECFEGSVAALAHDQGWELVGLSGQGNPEYRKLRHQCGHEQDIAIGNLRTQRFTCNGCGGSWAAEPSFLYLCQFDLPGSQGSFVKLGMSRNPTSRLRYQLGITADIQARILQEISMESGSAALRTEKRLHGVLRAELPHCVVPPSELNWIGVVSEVYRIEALPRIQALLAELSQPHSEN
;
A
#
# COMPACT_ATOMS: atom_id res chain seq x y z
N MET A 1 -21.47 -5.85 -33.78
CA MET A 1 -22.13 -5.84 -32.45
C MET A 1 -21.92 -7.18 -31.75
N ALA A 2 -22.72 -8.23 -31.97
CA ALA A 2 -22.59 -9.49 -31.23
C ALA A 2 -21.22 -10.20 -31.42
N ARG A 3 -20.71 -10.29 -32.66
CA ARG A 3 -19.39 -10.88 -32.94
C ARG A 3 -18.23 -10.07 -32.32
N GLU A 4 -18.31 -8.74 -32.36
CA GLU A 4 -17.29 -7.85 -31.75
C GLU A 4 -17.34 -7.92 -30.22
N ALA A 5 -18.53 -7.99 -29.63
CA ALA A 5 -18.69 -8.18 -28.18
C ALA A 5 -18.06 -9.49 -27.73
N ALA A 6 -18.34 -10.60 -28.41
CA ALA A 6 -17.77 -11.91 -28.08
C ALA A 6 -16.23 -11.90 -28.18
N ALA A 7 -15.68 -11.25 -29.22
CA ALA A 7 -14.23 -11.06 -29.36
C ALA A 7 -13.62 -10.20 -28.25
N ALA A 8 -14.40 -9.28 -27.67
CA ALA A 8 -14.03 -8.49 -26.49
C ALA A 8 -14.30 -9.22 -25.15
N GLY A 9 -14.69 -10.51 -25.19
CA GLY A 9 -15.05 -11.28 -23.99
C GLY A 9 -16.37 -10.86 -23.34
N LEU A 10 -17.27 -10.25 -24.09
CA LEU A 10 -18.57 -9.75 -23.64
C LEU A 10 -19.71 -10.39 -24.43
N GLU A 11 -20.89 -10.45 -23.82
CA GLU A 11 -22.12 -10.77 -24.53
C GLU A 11 -22.85 -9.48 -24.90
N PHE A 12 -23.25 -9.31 -26.17
CA PHE A 12 -24.09 -8.18 -26.56
C PHE A 12 -25.54 -8.47 -26.17
N VAL A 13 -26.11 -7.61 -25.31
CA VAL A 13 -27.49 -7.77 -24.83
C VAL A 13 -28.45 -7.01 -25.74
N GLU A 14 -28.29 -5.68 -25.81
CA GLU A 14 -29.17 -4.83 -26.61
C GLU A 14 -28.50 -3.50 -26.98
N ARG A 15 -29.15 -2.74 -27.86
CA ARG A 15 -28.71 -1.37 -28.17
C ARG A 15 -29.12 -0.43 -27.05
N HIS A 16 -28.33 0.61 -26.82
CA HIS A 16 -28.76 1.65 -25.90
C HIS A 16 -30.03 2.33 -26.43
N PRO A 17 -31.06 2.54 -25.60
CA PRO A 17 -32.39 2.96 -26.08
C PRO A 17 -32.39 4.35 -26.73
N THR A 18 -31.46 5.22 -26.34
CA THR A 18 -31.42 6.63 -26.77
C THR A 18 -30.13 7.03 -27.49
N ASP A 19 -29.13 6.14 -27.58
CA ASP A 19 -27.83 6.46 -28.19
C ASP A 19 -27.38 5.31 -29.10
N SER A 20 -27.43 5.54 -30.41
CA SER A 20 -27.08 4.54 -31.43
C SER A 20 -25.59 4.19 -31.47
N HIS A 21 -24.74 5.02 -30.84
CA HIS A 21 -23.31 4.76 -30.68
C HIS A 21 -23.00 3.89 -29.47
N ARG A 22 -23.98 3.59 -28.62
CA ARG A 22 -23.83 2.80 -27.39
C ARG A 22 -24.59 1.48 -27.46
N GLY A 23 -24.17 0.54 -26.61
CA GLY A 23 -24.80 -0.75 -26.42
C GLY A 23 -24.71 -1.20 -24.98
N ILE A 24 -25.63 -2.09 -24.62
CA ILE A 24 -25.63 -2.80 -23.34
C ILE A 24 -24.98 -4.16 -23.57
N TYR A 25 -23.97 -4.46 -22.77
CA TYR A 25 -23.17 -5.68 -22.85
C TYR A 25 -23.16 -6.39 -21.50
N ARG A 26 -23.19 -7.71 -21.45
CA ARG A 26 -22.98 -8.48 -20.23
C ARG A 26 -21.52 -8.91 -20.14
N ALA A 27 -20.90 -8.62 -19.00
CA ALA A 27 -19.54 -9.03 -18.69
C ALA A 27 -19.49 -10.47 -18.15
N PRO A 28 -18.32 -11.15 -18.15
CA PRO A 28 -18.16 -12.48 -17.55
C PRO A 28 -18.51 -12.53 -16.06
N CYS A 29 -18.40 -11.39 -15.36
CA CYS A 29 -18.84 -11.25 -13.97
C CYS A 29 -20.37 -11.15 -13.80
N GLY A 30 -21.15 -11.21 -14.89
CA GLY A 30 -22.61 -11.16 -14.88
C GLY A 30 -23.22 -9.75 -14.98
N HIS A 31 -22.46 -8.70 -14.66
CA HIS A 31 -22.91 -7.31 -14.68
C HIS A 31 -23.14 -6.75 -16.09
N LEU A 32 -24.04 -5.77 -16.18
CA LEU A 32 -24.35 -5.07 -17.42
C LEU A 32 -23.47 -3.82 -17.56
N LEU A 33 -22.90 -3.64 -18.75
CA LEU A 33 -22.01 -2.54 -19.10
C LEU A 33 -22.66 -1.73 -20.22
N ASP A 34 -22.88 -0.44 -19.95
CA ASP A 34 -23.20 0.53 -20.99
C ASP A 34 -21.89 1.10 -21.57
N ARG A 35 -21.63 0.80 -22.85
CA ARG A 35 -20.37 1.17 -23.52
C ARG A 35 -20.59 1.67 -24.93
N GLN A 36 -19.73 2.57 -25.36
CA GLN A 36 -19.65 3.00 -26.75
C GLN A 36 -19.12 1.87 -27.63
N ARG A 37 -19.65 1.75 -28.84
CA ARG A 37 -19.22 0.76 -29.83
C ARG A 37 -17.73 0.90 -30.18
N GLY A 38 -17.25 2.15 -30.30
CA GLY A 38 -15.83 2.42 -30.56
C GLY A 38 -14.91 1.94 -29.44
N PHE A 39 -15.36 1.99 -28.17
CA PHE A 39 -14.62 1.42 -27.05
C PHE A 39 -14.47 -0.10 -27.20
N ILE A 40 -15.55 -0.80 -27.56
CA ILE A 40 -15.52 -2.26 -27.77
C ILE A 40 -14.56 -2.64 -28.91
N GLN A 41 -14.53 -1.86 -29.99
CA GLN A 41 -13.58 -2.10 -31.09
C GLN A 41 -12.13 -2.00 -30.62
N ARG A 42 -11.81 -0.99 -29.79
CA ARG A 42 -10.48 -0.84 -29.19
C ARG A 42 -10.12 -1.99 -28.24
N VAL A 43 -11.10 -2.55 -27.53
CA VAL A 43 -10.89 -3.76 -26.72
C VAL A 43 -10.51 -4.95 -27.60
N VAL A 44 -11.23 -5.17 -28.70
CA VAL A 44 -10.92 -6.27 -29.64
C VAL A 44 -9.53 -6.13 -30.25
N LEU A 45 -9.09 -4.88 -30.49
CA LEU A 45 -7.74 -4.58 -30.96
C LEU A 45 -6.65 -4.71 -29.87
N GLY A 46 -7.04 -4.97 -28.61
CA GLY A 46 -6.12 -5.07 -27.48
C GLY A 46 -5.55 -3.71 -27.04
N GLU A 47 -6.14 -2.60 -27.46
CA GLU A 47 -5.67 -1.26 -27.08
C GLU A 47 -6.10 -0.87 -25.66
N VAL A 48 -7.22 -1.42 -25.18
CA VAL A 48 -7.79 -1.13 -23.87
C VAL A 48 -8.48 -2.36 -23.29
N ASP A 49 -8.53 -2.45 -21.97
CA ASP A 49 -9.26 -3.51 -21.27
C ASP A 49 -10.66 -3.08 -20.86
N VAL A 50 -11.59 -4.04 -20.83
CA VAL A 50 -12.92 -3.82 -20.25
C VAL A 50 -12.82 -3.87 -18.74
N ARG A 51 -13.22 -2.76 -18.09
CA ARG A 51 -13.45 -2.71 -16.65
C ARG A 51 -14.94 -2.65 -16.35
N CYS A 52 -15.42 -3.57 -15.51
CA CYS A 52 -16.75 -3.50 -14.90
C CYS A 52 -16.72 -2.49 -13.74
N SER A 53 -17.58 -1.47 -13.80
CA SER A 53 -17.69 -0.46 -12.74
C SER A 53 -18.21 -1.06 -11.44
N GLU A 54 -19.17 -1.98 -11.50
CA GLU A 54 -19.74 -2.63 -10.31
C GLU A 54 -18.70 -3.50 -9.59
N CYS A 55 -17.96 -4.34 -10.32
CA CYS A 55 -16.85 -5.10 -9.71
C CYS A 55 -15.77 -4.18 -9.14
N PHE A 56 -15.48 -3.07 -9.82
CA PHE A 56 -14.50 -2.10 -9.36
C PHE A 56 -14.93 -1.43 -8.05
N GLU A 57 -16.17 -0.93 -7.95
CA GLU A 57 -16.73 -0.39 -6.71
C GLU A 57 -16.80 -1.44 -5.61
N GLY A 58 -17.19 -2.68 -5.93
CA GLY A 58 -17.19 -3.79 -4.98
C GLY A 58 -15.80 -4.07 -4.42
N SER A 59 -14.77 -4.02 -5.26
CA SER A 59 -13.37 -4.19 -4.83
C SER A 59 -12.91 -3.04 -3.93
N VAL A 60 -13.34 -1.81 -4.23
CA VAL A 60 -13.04 -0.64 -3.40
C VAL A 60 -13.78 -0.70 -2.06
N ALA A 61 -15.04 -1.12 -2.05
CA ALA A 61 -15.84 -1.31 -0.84
C ALA A 61 -15.24 -2.39 0.08
N ALA A 62 -14.84 -3.54 -0.49
CA ALA A 62 -14.18 -4.60 0.27
C ALA A 62 -12.86 -4.10 0.88
N LEU A 63 -12.03 -3.42 0.09
CA LEU A 63 -10.77 -2.85 0.57
C LEU A 63 -10.97 -1.80 1.68
N ALA A 64 -12.00 -0.96 1.57
CA ALA A 64 -12.37 0.00 2.59
C ALA A 64 -12.82 -0.71 3.87
N HIS A 65 -13.68 -1.71 3.74
CA HIS A 65 -14.23 -2.47 4.85
C HIS A 65 -13.12 -3.15 5.67
N ASP A 66 -12.18 -3.80 5.00
CA ASP A 66 -11.02 -4.44 5.64
C ASP A 66 -10.13 -3.45 6.42
N GLN A 67 -10.27 -2.16 6.17
CA GLN A 67 -9.54 -1.08 6.83
C GLN A 67 -10.38 -0.29 7.85
N GLY A 68 -11.61 -0.73 8.15
CA GLY A 68 -12.52 -0.05 9.08
C GLY A 68 -13.27 1.14 8.47
N TRP A 69 -13.46 1.11 7.15
CA TRP A 69 -14.16 2.15 6.38
C TRP A 69 -15.33 1.57 5.57
N GLU A 70 -16.39 2.35 5.43
CA GLU A 70 -17.56 2.03 4.61
C GLU A 70 -17.56 2.91 3.35
N LEU A 71 -17.82 2.32 2.18
CA LEU A 71 -18.02 3.07 0.94
C LEU A 71 -19.40 3.73 0.93
N VAL A 72 -19.45 5.06 1.04
CA VAL A 72 -20.69 5.84 0.95
C VAL A 72 -21.07 6.10 -0.51
N GLY A 73 -20.07 6.35 -1.36
CA GLY A 73 -20.27 6.53 -2.79
C GLY A 73 -19.17 7.34 -3.47
N LEU A 74 -19.52 7.97 -4.60
CA LEU A 74 -18.62 8.86 -5.32
C LEU A 74 -18.29 10.11 -4.50
N SER A 75 -17.07 10.63 -4.68
CA SER A 75 -16.72 11.94 -4.12
C SER A 75 -17.58 13.05 -4.75
N GLY A 76 -17.97 14.03 -3.94
CA GLY A 76 -18.68 15.22 -4.40
C GLY A 76 -17.82 16.17 -5.26
N GLN A 77 -16.51 15.96 -5.31
CA GLN A 77 -15.56 16.80 -6.04
C GLN A 77 -15.43 16.44 -7.54
N GLY A 78 -16.17 15.43 -8.01
CA GLY A 78 -16.20 15.03 -9.42
C GLY A 78 -14.93 14.32 -9.93
N ASN A 79 -13.94 14.06 -9.07
CA ASN A 79 -12.74 13.31 -9.43
C ASN A 79 -13.01 11.79 -9.30
N PRO A 80 -12.94 11.01 -10.39
CA PRO A 80 -13.21 9.57 -10.37
C PRO A 80 -12.18 8.77 -9.56
N GLU A 81 -11.03 9.34 -9.21
CA GLU A 81 -10.01 8.71 -8.36
C GLU A 81 -10.34 8.78 -6.86
N TYR A 82 -11.41 9.50 -6.47
CA TYR A 82 -11.81 9.66 -5.07
C TYR A 82 -13.14 8.98 -4.78
N ARG A 83 -13.25 8.43 -3.58
CA ARG A 83 -14.52 7.94 -3.02
C ARG A 83 -14.80 8.60 -1.69
N LYS A 84 -16.07 8.86 -1.45
CA LYS A 84 -16.55 9.30 -0.14
C LYS A 84 -16.68 8.06 0.73
N LEU A 85 -15.87 8.00 1.80
CA LEU A 85 -15.86 6.88 2.74
C LEU A 85 -16.24 7.37 4.14
N ARG A 86 -16.89 6.50 4.91
CA ARG A 86 -17.22 6.73 6.33
C ARG A 86 -16.34 5.87 7.21
N HIS A 87 -15.67 6.47 8.19
CA HIS A 87 -14.90 5.73 9.19
C HIS A 87 -15.84 5.16 10.26
N GLN A 88 -15.40 4.12 10.97
CA GLN A 88 -16.13 3.56 12.13
C GLN A 88 -16.49 4.59 13.22
N CYS A 89 -15.79 5.73 13.30
CA CYS A 89 -16.14 6.82 14.22
C CYS A 89 -17.31 7.70 13.72
N GLY A 90 -17.86 7.42 12.54
CA GLY A 90 -18.93 8.19 11.89
C GLY A 90 -18.46 9.34 11.00
N HIS A 91 -17.16 9.68 11.00
CA HIS A 91 -16.63 10.75 10.14
C HIS A 91 -16.61 10.33 8.67
N GLU A 92 -17.09 11.21 7.78
CA GLU A 92 -17.04 11.01 6.33
C GLU A 92 -15.99 11.90 5.68
N GLN A 93 -15.20 11.35 4.75
CA GLN A 93 -14.22 12.10 4.00
C GLN A 93 -13.97 11.50 2.62
N ASP A 94 -13.47 12.33 1.71
CA ASP A 94 -13.03 11.89 0.40
C ASP A 94 -11.61 11.30 0.49
N ILE A 95 -11.45 10.06 0.05
CA ILE A 95 -10.17 9.34 0.03
C ILE A 95 -9.86 8.92 -1.41
N ALA A 96 -8.65 9.23 -1.86
CA ALA A 96 -8.14 8.75 -3.13
C ALA A 96 -8.01 7.22 -3.11
N ILE A 97 -8.50 6.53 -4.14
CA ILE A 97 -8.44 5.07 -4.27
C ILE A 97 -6.98 4.57 -4.18
N GLY A 98 -6.04 5.32 -4.75
CA GLY A 98 -4.61 5.02 -4.62
C GLY A 98 -4.12 5.05 -3.17
N ASN A 99 -4.61 5.99 -2.34
CA ASN A 99 -4.28 6.04 -0.92
C ASN A 99 -4.99 4.96 -0.12
N LEU A 100 -6.22 4.59 -0.51
CA LEU A 100 -6.92 3.44 0.07
C LEU A 100 -6.14 2.13 -0.15
N ARG A 101 -5.66 1.90 -1.38
CA ARG A 101 -4.83 0.72 -1.73
C ARG A 101 -3.50 0.67 -1.01
N THR A 102 -2.88 1.84 -0.83
CA THR A 102 -1.57 1.95 -0.18
C THR A 102 -1.67 2.22 1.31
N GLN A 103 -2.88 2.36 1.86
CA GLN A 103 -3.16 2.70 3.26
C GLN A 103 -2.43 3.97 3.74
N ARG A 104 -2.32 4.98 2.87
CA ARG A 104 -1.61 6.25 3.14
C ARG A 104 -2.60 7.38 3.46
N PHE A 105 -3.39 7.21 4.51
CA PHE A 105 -4.38 8.19 4.97
C PHE A 105 -4.77 7.94 6.43
N THR A 106 -5.46 8.89 7.05
CA THR A 106 -6.04 8.76 8.40
C THR A 106 -7.43 9.39 8.43
N CYS A 107 -8.23 9.08 9.45
CA CYS A 107 -9.50 9.74 9.67
C CYS A 107 -9.29 11.17 10.17
N ASN A 108 -9.88 12.17 9.52
CA ASN A 108 -9.79 13.57 9.95
C ASN A 108 -10.61 13.86 11.23
N GLY A 109 -11.54 12.98 11.61
CA GLY A 109 -12.36 13.11 12.82
C GLY A 109 -11.72 12.53 14.08
N CYS A 110 -11.15 11.32 13.99
CA CYS A 110 -10.58 10.63 15.15
C CYS A 110 -9.16 10.11 14.93
N GLY A 111 -8.60 10.25 13.73
CA GLY A 111 -7.21 9.88 13.48
C GLY A 111 -6.30 10.83 14.24
N GLY A 112 -5.59 10.31 15.23
CA GLY A 112 -4.67 11.09 16.02
C GLY A 112 -3.47 11.61 15.21
N SER A 113 -2.72 12.53 15.83
CA SER A 113 -1.40 12.88 15.32
C SER A 113 -0.53 11.63 15.25
N TRP A 114 0.35 11.57 14.24
CA TRP A 114 1.29 10.46 14.01
C TRP A 114 2.07 10.03 15.27
N ALA A 115 2.19 10.90 16.28
CA ALA A 115 2.91 10.64 17.52
C ALA A 115 2.12 9.84 18.57
N ALA A 116 0.79 9.97 18.65
CA ALA A 116 -0.01 9.39 19.72
C ALA A 116 -0.62 8.01 19.38
N GLU A 117 -0.64 7.68 18.10
CA GLU A 117 -1.30 6.48 17.58
C GLU A 117 -0.36 5.26 17.56
N PRO A 118 -0.89 4.03 17.73
CA PRO A 118 -0.09 2.81 17.63
C PRO A 118 0.76 2.75 16.36
N SER A 119 1.97 2.24 16.49
CA SER A 119 2.96 2.16 15.43
C SER A 119 3.76 0.87 15.56
N PHE A 120 4.70 0.64 14.65
CA PHE A 120 5.56 -0.53 14.66
C PHE A 120 7.02 -0.11 14.58
N LEU A 121 7.88 -0.84 15.27
CA LEU A 121 9.27 -1.01 14.83
C LEU A 121 9.29 -2.14 13.80
N TYR A 122 10.06 -1.97 12.73
CA TYR A 122 10.21 -3.00 11.72
C TYR A 122 11.67 -3.18 11.32
N LEU A 123 12.00 -4.42 11.00
CA LEU A 123 13.26 -4.82 10.39
C LEU A 123 12.97 -5.37 9.01
N CYS A 124 13.56 -4.80 7.97
CA CYS A 124 13.47 -5.32 6.61
C CYS A 124 14.84 -5.61 6.03
N GLN A 125 14.90 -6.56 5.11
CA GLN A 125 16.09 -6.92 4.35
C GLN A 125 15.91 -6.55 2.89
N PHE A 126 17.01 -6.14 2.27
CA PHE A 126 17.14 -5.87 0.84
C PHE A 126 18.26 -6.75 0.28
N ASP A 127 17.97 -7.43 -0.82
CA ASP A 127 18.96 -8.19 -1.57
C ASP A 127 19.16 -7.49 -2.92
N LEU A 128 20.33 -6.88 -3.10
CA LEU A 128 20.69 -6.21 -4.35
C LEU A 128 21.15 -7.25 -5.38
N PRO A 129 20.85 -7.04 -6.68
CA PRO A 129 21.22 -7.99 -7.72
C PRO A 129 22.74 -8.10 -7.89
N GLY A 130 23.19 -9.30 -8.27
CA GLY A 130 24.61 -9.61 -8.49
C GLY A 130 25.39 -9.74 -7.18
N SER A 131 26.66 -9.34 -7.20
CA SER A 131 27.58 -9.44 -6.05
C SER A 131 27.54 -8.23 -5.12
N GLN A 132 26.49 -7.40 -5.22
CA GLN A 132 26.37 -6.13 -4.49
C GLN A 132 25.99 -6.33 -3.01
N GLY A 133 25.53 -7.52 -2.64
CA GLY A 133 25.30 -7.93 -1.26
C GLY A 133 23.90 -7.65 -0.73
N SER A 134 23.73 -7.93 0.57
CA SER A 134 22.47 -7.80 1.29
C SER A 134 22.58 -6.74 2.38
N PHE A 135 21.47 -6.08 2.66
CA PHE A 135 21.37 -4.97 3.59
C PHE A 135 20.14 -5.12 4.46
N VAL A 136 20.16 -4.50 5.65
CA VAL A 136 19.01 -4.46 6.54
C VAL A 136 18.70 -3.04 6.98
N LYS A 137 17.42 -2.71 7.11
CA LYS A 137 16.96 -1.45 7.71
C LYS A 137 16.12 -1.75 8.93
N LEU A 138 16.52 -1.12 10.04
CA LEU A 138 15.66 -0.92 11.20
C LEU A 138 14.96 0.44 11.03
N GLY A 139 13.65 0.48 11.25
CA GLY A 139 12.91 1.73 11.22
C GLY A 139 11.57 1.64 11.94
N MET A 140 10.83 2.75 11.96
CA MET A 140 9.48 2.82 12.49
C MET A 140 8.44 3.20 11.43
N SER A 141 7.22 2.65 11.54
CA SER A 141 6.09 3.03 10.70
C SER A 141 4.76 2.54 11.28
N ARG A 142 3.66 3.26 11.00
CA ARG A 142 2.29 2.76 11.25
C ARG A 142 1.91 1.61 10.34
N ASN A 143 2.54 1.50 9.18
CA ASN A 143 2.29 0.43 8.21
C ASN A 143 3.61 0.05 7.53
N PRO A 144 4.40 -0.85 8.15
CA PRO A 144 5.67 -1.31 7.60
C PRO A 144 5.55 -1.86 6.18
N THR A 145 4.47 -2.57 5.86
CA THR A 145 4.24 -3.12 4.52
C THR A 145 4.07 -2.02 3.47
N SER A 146 3.24 -1.00 3.75
CA SER A 146 3.09 0.17 2.88
C SER A 146 4.38 0.96 2.76
N ARG A 147 5.11 1.12 3.87
CA ARG A 147 6.41 1.80 3.91
C ARG A 147 7.40 1.11 2.96
N LEU A 148 7.57 -0.20 3.10
CA LEU A 148 8.47 -1.01 2.29
C LEU A 148 8.11 -0.93 0.81
N ARG A 149 6.83 -1.12 0.46
CA ARG A 149 6.38 -1.25 -0.93
C ARG A 149 6.31 0.07 -1.69
N TYR A 150 5.97 1.17 -1.02
CA TYR A 150 5.56 2.40 -1.72
C TYR A 150 6.30 3.67 -1.29
N GLN A 151 7.02 3.66 -0.16
CA GLN A 151 7.56 4.89 0.43
C GLN A 151 9.08 4.92 0.55
N LEU A 152 9.73 3.76 0.59
CA LEU A 152 11.19 3.68 0.63
C LEU A 152 11.84 3.95 -0.73
N GLY A 153 11.07 4.06 -1.83
CA GLY A 153 11.62 4.42 -3.14
C GLY A 153 12.67 3.43 -3.66
N ILE A 154 12.47 2.14 -3.38
CA ILE A 154 13.38 1.06 -3.77
C ILE A 154 13.32 0.89 -5.30
N THR A 155 14.47 0.69 -5.95
CA THR A 155 14.50 0.38 -7.39
C THR A 155 13.81 -0.96 -7.70
N ALA A 156 13.22 -1.08 -8.89
CA ALA A 156 12.31 -2.18 -9.22
C ALA A 156 12.96 -3.59 -9.25
N ASP A 157 14.29 -3.65 -9.30
CA ASP A 157 15.09 -4.87 -9.38
C ASP A 157 15.54 -5.44 -8.03
N ILE A 158 15.27 -4.74 -6.92
CA ILE A 158 15.69 -5.14 -5.58
C ILE A 158 14.62 -5.98 -4.90
N GLN A 159 15.04 -7.14 -4.39
CA GLN A 159 14.18 -7.96 -3.56
C GLN A 159 14.15 -7.40 -2.13
N ALA A 160 12.95 -7.08 -1.64
CA ALA A 160 12.77 -6.49 -0.32
C ALA A 160 11.71 -7.26 0.47
N ARG A 161 11.99 -7.56 1.74
CA ARG A 161 11.05 -8.27 2.63
C ARG A 161 11.14 -7.76 4.07
N ILE A 162 10.01 -7.81 4.77
CA ILE A 162 9.96 -7.59 6.21
C ILE A 162 10.39 -8.88 6.91
N LEU A 163 11.35 -8.76 7.83
CA LEU A 163 11.83 -9.88 8.66
C LEU A 163 11.12 -9.92 10.02
N GLN A 164 10.83 -8.76 10.61
CA GLN A 164 10.24 -8.67 11.94
C GLN A 164 9.46 -7.36 12.10
N GLU A 165 8.36 -7.40 12.85
CA GLU A 165 7.55 -6.25 13.26
C GLU A 165 7.23 -6.35 14.76
N ILE A 166 7.44 -5.25 15.49
CA ILE A 166 7.11 -5.14 16.92
C ILE A 166 6.10 -4.02 17.09
N SER A 167 4.94 -4.33 17.67
CA SER A 167 3.90 -3.33 17.97
C SER A 167 4.36 -2.39 19.09
N MET A 168 4.14 -1.11 18.89
CA MET A 168 4.43 -0.04 19.84
C MET A 168 3.14 0.70 20.18
N GLU A 169 2.96 1.04 21.45
CA GLU A 169 1.77 1.73 21.95
C GLU A 169 1.50 3.06 21.24
N SER A 170 2.56 3.76 20.81
CA SER A 170 2.44 5.00 20.05
C SER A 170 3.62 5.22 19.11
N GLY A 171 3.41 6.07 18.10
CA GLY A 171 4.47 6.55 17.21
C GLY A 171 5.60 7.26 17.96
N SER A 172 5.29 7.97 19.04
CA SER A 172 6.30 8.62 19.88
C SER A 172 7.16 7.60 20.63
N ALA A 173 6.54 6.52 21.14
CA ALA A 173 7.27 5.42 21.77
C ALA A 173 8.14 4.69 20.74
N ALA A 174 7.60 4.41 19.54
CA ALA A 174 8.35 3.83 18.44
C ALA A 174 9.56 4.69 18.06
N LEU A 175 9.39 6.00 17.88
CA LEU A 175 10.48 6.93 17.52
C LEU A 175 11.57 6.98 18.59
N ARG A 176 11.21 7.07 19.87
CA ARG A 176 12.18 7.10 20.97
C ARG A 176 12.97 5.79 21.03
N THR A 177 12.28 4.66 20.91
CA THR A 177 12.91 3.35 20.94
C THR A 177 13.81 3.12 19.72
N GLU A 178 13.34 3.42 18.51
CA GLU A 178 14.13 3.37 17.28
C GLU A 178 15.44 4.18 17.41
N LYS A 179 15.35 5.44 17.85
CA LYS A 179 16.53 6.29 18.07
C LYS A 179 17.50 5.68 19.08
N ARG A 180 17.00 5.12 20.18
CA ARG A 180 17.83 4.45 21.19
C ARG A 180 18.55 3.23 20.58
N LEU A 181 17.85 2.39 19.83
CA LEU A 181 18.43 1.21 19.18
C LEU A 181 19.51 1.62 18.17
N HIS A 182 19.28 2.64 17.35
CA HIS A 182 20.31 3.17 16.46
C HIS A 182 21.52 3.73 17.20
N GLY A 183 21.33 4.33 18.37
CA GLY A 183 22.42 4.76 19.26
C GLY A 183 23.31 3.58 19.66
N VAL A 184 22.70 2.48 20.12
CA VAL A 184 23.41 1.24 20.48
C VAL A 184 24.14 0.66 19.27
N LEU A 185 23.46 0.51 18.13
CA LEU A 185 24.05 -0.08 16.92
C LEU A 185 25.22 0.73 16.38
N ARG A 186 25.16 2.07 16.43
CA ARG A 186 26.29 2.92 16.00
C ARG A 186 27.48 2.81 16.95
N ALA A 187 27.25 2.58 18.24
CA ALA A 187 28.31 2.41 19.22
C ALA A 187 28.96 1.02 19.13
N GLU A 188 28.16 -0.04 19.00
CA GLU A 188 28.65 -1.42 18.98
C GLU A 188 29.16 -1.85 17.59
N LEU A 189 28.50 -1.41 16.51
CA LEU A 189 28.74 -1.85 15.14
C LEU A 189 28.92 -0.67 14.16
N PRO A 190 29.84 0.28 14.42
CA PRO A 190 30.03 1.44 13.54
C PRO A 190 30.40 1.06 12.11
N HIS A 191 31.17 -0.03 11.93
CA HIS A 191 31.58 -0.55 10.62
C HIS A 191 30.42 -1.14 9.80
N CYS A 192 29.30 -1.50 10.45
CA CYS A 192 28.12 -2.00 9.77
C CYS A 192 27.19 -0.89 9.27
N VAL A 193 27.42 0.38 9.63
CA VAL A 193 26.58 1.50 9.19
C VAL A 193 26.88 1.80 7.72
N VAL A 194 25.86 1.79 6.87
CA VAL A 194 26.03 2.07 5.44
C VAL A 194 26.07 3.58 5.20
N PRO A 195 27.11 4.10 4.53
CA PRO A 195 27.21 5.53 4.25
C PRO A 195 26.18 5.96 3.18
N PRO A 196 25.71 7.21 3.20
CA PRO A 196 24.72 7.72 2.23
C PRO A 196 25.14 7.56 0.76
N SER A 197 26.44 7.60 0.47
CA SER A 197 26.99 7.41 -0.88
C SER A 197 26.69 6.05 -1.49
N GLU A 198 26.37 5.05 -0.66
CA GLU A 198 26.04 3.69 -1.09
C GLU A 198 24.52 3.41 -1.10
N LEU A 199 23.68 4.43 -0.84
CA LEU A 199 22.23 4.29 -0.71
C LEU A 199 21.46 4.86 -1.92
N ASN A 200 22.06 4.94 -3.10
CA ASN A 200 21.41 5.44 -4.31
C ASN A 200 20.21 4.59 -4.80
N TRP A 201 20.05 3.38 -4.26
CA TRP A 201 19.00 2.43 -4.59
C TRP A 201 17.76 2.51 -3.68
N ILE A 202 17.79 3.36 -2.66
CA ILE A 202 16.71 3.57 -1.71
C ILE A 202 16.56 5.06 -1.39
N GLY A 203 15.33 5.54 -1.25
CA GLY A 203 15.00 6.94 -0.94
C GLY A 203 15.29 7.37 0.50
N VAL A 204 16.20 6.70 1.21
CA VAL A 204 16.60 7.05 2.59
C VAL A 204 18.11 7.21 2.68
N VAL A 205 18.56 8.07 3.59
CA VAL A 205 19.98 8.43 3.73
C VAL A 205 20.65 7.84 4.97
N SER A 206 19.91 7.08 5.80
CA SER A 206 20.45 6.54 7.05
C SER A 206 19.66 5.33 7.53
N GLU A 207 20.11 4.75 8.66
CA GLU A 207 19.46 3.62 9.35
C GLU A 207 19.44 2.32 8.52
N VAL A 208 20.31 2.26 7.52
CA VAL A 208 20.60 1.05 6.74
C VAL A 208 21.94 0.52 7.23
N TYR A 209 21.98 -0.80 7.44
CA TYR A 209 23.13 -1.53 7.94
C TYR A 209 23.49 -2.65 6.97
N ARG A 210 24.76 -3.06 7.03
CA ARG A 210 25.22 -4.29 6.38
C ARG A 210 24.55 -5.51 7.02
N ILE A 211 24.45 -6.61 6.27
CA ILE A 211 23.75 -7.83 6.71
C ILE A 211 24.32 -8.42 8.01
N GLU A 212 25.60 -8.17 8.32
CA GLU A 212 26.29 -8.60 9.52
C GLU A 212 25.68 -8.02 10.81
N ALA A 213 24.98 -6.89 10.72
CA ALA A 213 24.26 -6.32 11.86
C ALA A 213 22.95 -7.07 12.20
N LEU A 214 22.44 -7.91 11.29
CA LEU A 214 21.14 -8.57 11.42
C LEU A 214 20.98 -9.32 12.77
N PRO A 215 21.90 -10.20 13.20
CA PRO A 215 21.72 -10.94 14.45
C PRO A 215 21.62 -10.02 15.67
N ARG A 216 22.39 -8.92 15.68
CA ARG A 216 22.35 -7.97 16.80
C ARG A 216 21.05 -7.17 16.81
N ILE A 217 20.57 -6.73 15.65
CA ILE A 217 19.28 -6.03 15.55
C ILE A 217 18.14 -6.94 16.01
N GLN A 218 18.14 -8.21 15.60
CA GLN A 218 17.13 -9.18 16.04
C GLN A 218 17.16 -9.39 17.55
N ALA A 219 18.35 -9.49 18.16
CA ALA A 219 18.48 -9.58 19.61
C ALA A 219 17.89 -8.37 20.33
N LEU A 220 18.19 -7.14 19.87
CA LEU A 220 17.63 -5.90 20.42
C LEU A 220 16.11 -5.84 20.32
N LEU A 221 15.52 -6.32 19.23
CA LEU A 221 14.07 -6.39 19.06
C LEU A 221 13.43 -7.48 19.93
N ALA A 222 14.12 -8.60 20.14
CA ALA A 222 13.67 -9.67 21.02
C ALA A 222 13.61 -9.22 22.49
N GLU A 223 14.61 -8.45 22.95
CA GLU A 223 14.63 -7.84 24.29
C GLU A 223 13.40 -6.95 24.56
N LEU A 224 12.89 -6.26 23.54
CA LEU A 224 11.67 -5.43 23.63
C LEU A 224 10.37 -6.23 23.69
N SER A 225 10.39 -7.45 23.14
CA SER A 225 9.20 -8.29 22.99
C SER A 225 8.95 -9.17 24.22
N GLN A 226 9.92 -9.25 25.14
CA GLN A 226 9.71 -9.95 26.40
C GLN A 226 8.86 -9.07 27.33
N PRO A 227 7.80 -9.62 27.97
CA PRO A 227 7.09 -8.89 29.00
C PRO A 227 8.10 -8.52 30.09
N HIS A 228 8.21 -7.23 30.41
CA HIS A 228 8.95 -6.80 31.58
C HIS A 228 8.29 -7.50 32.77
N SER A 229 8.94 -8.56 33.27
CA SER A 229 8.62 -9.08 34.59
C SER A 229 9.15 -8.03 35.55
N GLU A 230 8.25 -7.18 36.04
CA GLU A 230 8.55 -6.24 37.11
C GLU A 230 9.07 -7.03 38.31
N ASN A 231 10.21 -6.58 38.83
CA ASN A 231 10.82 -7.03 40.08
C ASN A 231 10.60 -5.93 41.11
#